data_AF-K1RVU8-F1
#
_entry.id   AF-K1RVU8-F1
#
_cell.length_a   1.000
_cell.length_b   1.000
_cell.length_c   1.000
_cell.angle_alpha   90.00
_cell.angle_beta   90.00
_cell.angle_gamma   90.00
#
_symmetry.space_group_name_H-M   'P 1'
#
loop_
_entity.id
_entity.type
_entity.pdbx_description
1 polymer ?
#
loop_
_entity_poly.entity_id
_entity_poly.type
_entity_poly.pdbx_seq_one_letter_code
_entity_poly.pdbx_strand_id
1 'polypeptide(L)'
;EFISYDTYHVYYAVSITTKESQIPKFLKLCRVEQIDELLRNSKLYDAKNLVFYSEIWKKIERYISKKKILISPTLNLNKVNLGAISCGVKRLGDVYQLASISSLNSLFKRDCVEENAKKSIALFGGMDYDASISVNKKNVQDSSKTKLDRSGFDYLPETLNEVTDISNLLAGVMNTTVYSGQKATESQFK
;
A
#
# COMPACT_ATOMS: atom_id res chain seq x y z
N GLU A 1 -29.19 28.76 32.57
CA GLU A 1 -27.87 28.81 31.91
C GLU A 1 -27.85 27.82 30.75
N PHE A 2 -27.76 28.31 29.52
CA PHE A 2 -27.47 27.45 28.36
C PHE A 2 -25.95 27.40 28.22
N ILE A 3 -25.34 26.34 28.74
CA ILE A 3 -23.92 26.09 28.55
C ILE A 3 -23.76 25.59 27.11
N SER A 4 -23.29 26.47 26.22
CA SER A 4 -22.77 26.08 24.91
C SER A 4 -21.45 25.34 25.15
N TYR A 5 -21.42 24.04 24.88
CA TYR A 5 -20.17 23.31 24.76
C TYR A 5 -19.54 23.70 23.43
N ASP A 6 -18.38 24.37 23.47
CA ASP A 6 -17.54 24.55 22.30
C ASP A 6 -17.22 23.18 21.70
N THR A 7 -17.71 22.95 20.48
CA THR A 7 -17.48 21.69 19.76
C THR A 7 -16.07 21.71 19.18
N TYR A 8 -15.14 21.00 19.83
CA TYR A 8 -13.80 20.78 19.31
C TYR A 8 -13.87 19.97 18.00
N HIS A 9 -13.46 20.58 16.89
CA HIS A 9 -13.37 19.90 15.60
C HIS A 9 -11.93 19.45 15.32
N VAL A 10 -11.76 18.20 14.90
CA VAL A 10 -10.47 17.63 14.50
C VAL A 10 -10.27 17.84 12.99
N TYR A 11 -9.06 18.21 12.59
CA TYR A 11 -8.74 18.50 11.19
C TYR A 11 -7.59 17.64 10.69
N TYR A 12 -7.69 17.22 9.43
CA TYR A 12 -6.53 16.79 8.67
C TYR A 12 -5.69 18.00 8.26
N ALA A 13 -4.38 17.82 8.32
CA ALA A 13 -3.40 18.73 7.79
C ALA A 13 -2.29 17.94 7.11
N VAL A 14 -1.56 18.62 6.22
CA VAL A 14 -0.40 18.05 5.52
C VAL A 14 0.83 18.90 5.81
N SER A 15 1.95 18.22 6.01
CA SER A 15 3.28 18.82 6.03
C SER A 15 3.98 18.46 4.71
N ILE A 16 4.37 19.47 3.94
CA ILE A 16 4.96 19.32 2.61
C ILE A 16 6.41 19.78 2.65
N THR A 17 7.32 18.88 2.33
CA THR A 17 8.75 19.16 2.18
C THR A 17 9.17 18.88 0.75
N THR A 18 9.93 19.79 0.15
CA THR A 18 10.52 19.59 -1.18
C THR A 18 12.04 19.66 -1.09
N LYS A 19 12.75 19.16 -2.10
CA LYS A 19 14.22 19.24 -2.10
C LYS A 19 14.71 20.69 -2.11
N GLU A 20 13.91 21.57 -2.71
CA GLU A 20 14.19 22.99 -2.88
C GLU A 20 13.88 23.82 -1.62
N SER A 21 13.11 23.29 -0.67
CA SER A 21 12.69 23.99 0.55
C SER A 21 12.85 23.09 1.78
N GLN A 22 13.87 23.37 2.59
CA GLN A 22 14.11 22.64 3.84
C GLN A 22 13.08 22.94 4.93
N ILE A 23 12.32 24.03 4.82
CA ILE A 23 11.26 24.37 5.76
C ILE A 23 9.96 23.70 5.30
N PRO A 24 9.37 22.79 6.09
CA PRO A 24 8.12 22.16 5.75
C PRO A 24 6.98 23.18 5.70
N LYS A 25 6.16 23.12 4.66
CA LYS A 25 4.93 23.91 4.57
C LYS A 25 3.79 23.12 5.21
N PHE A 26 3.16 23.72 6.21
CA PHE A 26 2.00 23.14 6.86
C PHE A 26 0.71 23.70 6.27
N LEU A 27 -0.20 22.82 5.88
CA LEU A 27 -1.49 23.19 5.28
C LEU A 27 -2.63 22.43 5.96
N LYS A 28 -3.57 23.18 6.53
CA LYS A 28 -4.85 22.66 6.98
C LYS A 28 -5.71 22.26 5.78
N LEU A 29 -6.26 21.04 5.78
CA LEU A 29 -6.98 20.47 4.64
C LEU A 29 -8.50 20.55 4.81
N CYS A 30 -9.05 19.71 5.68
CA CYS A 30 -10.48 19.53 5.92
C CYS A 30 -10.69 18.91 7.30
N ARG A 31 -11.94 18.86 7.75
CA ARG A 31 -12.31 18.21 9.02
C ARG A 31 -12.26 16.69 8.87
N VAL A 32 -12.03 15.98 9.97
CA VAL A 32 -11.99 14.51 9.96
C VAL A 32 -13.33 13.92 9.51
N GLU A 33 -14.44 14.52 9.95
CA GLU A 33 -15.78 14.07 9.63
C GLU A 33 -16.09 14.16 8.13
N GLN A 34 -15.49 15.14 7.43
CA GLN A 34 -15.62 15.28 5.98
C GLN A 34 -14.89 14.15 5.24
N ILE A 35 -13.70 13.75 5.71
CA ILE A 35 -13.02 12.57 5.16
C ILE A 35 -13.87 11.34 5.40
N ASP A 36 -14.36 11.14 6.62
CA ASP A 36 -15.13 9.95 6.94
C ASP A 36 -16.42 9.84 6.10
N GLU A 37 -17.06 10.96 5.81
CA GLU A 37 -18.20 11.03 4.88
C GLU A 37 -17.80 10.68 3.45
N LEU A 38 -16.67 11.23 2.94
CA LEU A 38 -16.14 10.90 1.62
C LEU A 38 -15.82 9.41 1.48
N LEU A 39 -15.31 8.79 2.54
CA LEU A 39 -14.94 7.37 2.55
C LEU A 39 -16.13 6.43 2.67
N ARG A 40 -17.25 6.89 3.28
CA ARG A 40 -18.52 6.16 3.27
C ARG A 40 -19.16 6.14 1.88
N ASN A 41 -18.79 7.06 0.99
CA ASN A 41 -19.29 7.09 -0.37
C ASN A 41 -18.69 5.94 -1.20
N SER A 42 -19.53 4.97 -1.58
CA SER A 42 -19.14 3.82 -2.40
C SER A 42 -18.58 4.20 -3.78
N LYS A 43 -18.80 5.44 -4.23
CA LYS A 43 -18.33 5.98 -5.51
C LYS A 43 -17.05 6.80 -5.39
N LEU A 44 -16.26 6.66 -4.31
CA LEU A 44 -15.01 7.42 -4.12
C LEU A 44 -14.07 7.32 -5.34
N TYR A 45 -14.00 6.15 -5.98
CA TYR A 45 -13.15 5.88 -7.13
C TYR A 45 -13.88 5.98 -8.48
N ASP A 46 -15.09 6.54 -8.54
CA ASP A 46 -15.75 6.82 -9.81
C ASP A 46 -14.98 7.92 -10.56
N ALA A 47 -14.79 7.76 -11.87
CA ALA A 47 -14.11 8.73 -12.72
C ALA A 47 -14.80 10.11 -12.69
N LYS A 48 -16.12 10.14 -12.49
CA LYS A 48 -16.92 11.38 -12.40
C LYS A 48 -16.90 12.00 -11.00
N ASN A 49 -16.45 11.27 -9.98
CA ASN A 49 -16.39 11.78 -8.62
C ASN A 49 -15.08 12.56 -8.40
N LEU A 50 -15.20 13.88 -8.38
CA LEU A 50 -14.06 14.78 -8.20
C LEU A 50 -13.96 15.35 -6.78
N VAL A 51 -14.83 14.95 -5.86
CA VAL A 51 -14.95 15.61 -4.56
C VAL A 51 -13.66 15.47 -3.74
N PHE A 52 -13.06 14.28 -3.72
CA PHE A 52 -11.77 14.08 -3.03
C PHE A 52 -10.67 14.97 -3.66
N TYR A 53 -10.61 15.02 -4.99
CA TYR A 53 -9.63 15.84 -5.69
C TYR A 53 -9.84 17.33 -5.41
N SER A 54 -11.07 17.84 -5.50
CA SER A 54 -11.36 19.26 -5.28
C SER A 54 -11.12 19.69 -3.84
N GLU A 55 -11.54 18.88 -2.87
CA GLU A 55 -11.49 19.24 -1.44
C GLU A 55 -10.13 19.03 -0.81
N ILE A 56 -9.34 18.07 -1.30
CA ILE A 56 -8.08 17.67 -0.67
C ILE A 56 -6.93 17.90 -1.63
N TRP A 57 -6.89 17.16 -2.74
CA TRP A 57 -5.68 17.08 -3.56
C TRP A 57 -5.34 18.42 -4.23
N LYS A 58 -6.33 19.13 -4.78
CA LYS A 58 -6.16 20.43 -5.45
C LYS A 58 -5.50 21.47 -4.55
N LYS A 59 -5.74 21.42 -3.23
CA LYS A 59 -5.11 22.32 -2.24
C LYS A 59 -3.61 22.03 -2.05
N ILE A 60 -3.20 20.77 -2.25
CA ILE A 60 -1.82 20.27 -2.14
C ILE A 60 -1.08 20.46 -3.46
N GLU A 61 -1.76 20.25 -4.59
CA GLU A 61 -1.23 20.25 -5.95
C GLU A 61 -0.41 21.49 -6.29
N ARG A 62 -0.85 22.68 -5.86
CA ARG A 62 -0.11 23.94 -6.05
C ARG A 62 1.30 23.97 -5.45
N TYR A 63 1.63 23.06 -4.53
CA TYR A 63 2.94 22.95 -3.91
C TYR A 63 3.79 21.81 -4.47
N ILE A 64 3.26 21.04 -5.42
CA ILE A 64 3.92 19.90 -6.03
C ILE A 64 4.52 20.34 -7.36
N SER A 65 5.85 20.39 -7.44
CA SER A 65 6.59 20.72 -8.68
C SER A 65 7.09 19.48 -9.43
N LYS A 66 7.15 18.33 -8.76
CA LYS A 66 7.72 17.08 -9.30
C LYS A 66 6.65 16.00 -9.42
N LYS A 67 6.85 15.08 -10.37
CA LYS A 67 5.94 13.96 -10.59
C LYS A 67 6.04 12.87 -9.52
N LYS A 68 7.20 12.68 -8.89
CA LYS A 68 7.40 11.66 -7.84
C LYS A 68 7.07 12.24 -6.48
N ILE A 69 6.12 11.63 -5.78
CA ILE A 69 5.62 12.09 -4.49
C ILE A 69 5.66 10.93 -3.50
N LEU A 70 6.30 11.17 -2.36
CA LEU A 70 6.28 10.25 -1.24
C LEU A 70 5.23 10.73 -0.24
N ILE A 71 4.32 9.84 0.17
CA ILE A 71 3.17 10.19 1.00
C ILE A 71 3.15 9.30 2.22
N SER A 72 2.92 9.89 3.39
CA SER A 72 2.74 9.17 4.65
C SER A 72 1.35 9.47 5.19
N PRO A 73 0.28 8.87 4.63
CA PRO A 73 -1.08 9.14 5.08
C PRO A 73 -1.30 8.59 6.49
N THR A 74 -2.13 9.27 7.27
CA THR A 74 -2.49 8.88 8.63
C THR A 74 -3.98 8.62 8.75
N LEU A 75 -4.39 7.90 9.80
CA LEU A 75 -5.79 7.61 10.09
C LEU A 75 -6.50 7.01 8.86
N ASN A 76 -7.74 7.42 8.59
CA ASN A 76 -8.55 6.84 7.53
C ASN A 76 -8.04 7.16 6.10
N LEU A 77 -7.16 8.15 5.94
CA LEU A 77 -6.50 8.39 4.65
C LEU A 77 -5.55 7.24 4.26
N ASN A 78 -5.10 6.42 5.22
CA ASN A 78 -4.29 5.23 4.90
C ASN A 78 -5.07 4.14 4.13
N LYS A 79 -6.41 4.19 4.17
CA LYS A 79 -7.30 3.26 3.46
C LYS A 79 -7.56 3.70 2.02
N VAL A 80 -7.13 4.91 1.65
CA VAL A 80 -7.41 5.50 0.34
C VAL A 80 -6.30 5.14 -0.62
N ASN A 81 -6.65 4.51 -1.73
CA ASN A 81 -5.76 4.43 -2.87
C ASN A 81 -5.74 5.79 -3.59
N LEU A 82 -4.83 6.67 -3.17
CA LEU A 82 -4.68 8.01 -3.76
C LEU A 82 -4.42 7.93 -5.27
N GLY A 83 -3.69 6.92 -5.74
CA GLY A 83 -3.41 6.73 -7.16
C GLY A 83 -4.68 6.48 -7.99
N ALA A 84 -5.72 5.92 -7.39
CA ALA A 84 -7.00 5.65 -8.04
C ALA A 84 -7.99 6.83 -7.97
N ILE A 85 -7.66 7.94 -7.32
CA ILE A 85 -8.55 9.11 -7.27
C ILE A 85 -8.59 9.81 -8.64
N SER A 86 -9.79 10.17 -9.10
CA SER A 86 -9.97 10.91 -10.35
C SER A 86 -9.59 12.39 -10.18
N CYS A 87 -8.85 12.93 -11.14
CA CYS A 87 -8.62 14.37 -11.31
C CYS A 87 -9.35 14.94 -12.53
N GLY A 88 -10.44 14.28 -12.96
CA GLY A 88 -11.24 14.65 -14.13
C GLY A 88 -11.03 13.65 -15.24
N VAL A 89 -10.06 13.92 -16.11
CA VAL A 89 -9.78 13.10 -17.30
C VAL A 89 -8.85 11.91 -16.99
N LYS A 90 -8.06 12.01 -15.93
CA LYS A 90 -7.05 11.03 -15.53
C LYS A 90 -7.20 10.65 -14.06
N ARG A 91 -6.50 9.62 -13.63
CA ARG A 91 -6.29 9.32 -12.21
C ARG A 91 -5.03 10.01 -11.70
N LEU A 92 -4.93 10.24 -10.40
CA LEU A 92 -3.73 10.81 -9.80
C LEU A 92 -2.48 9.96 -10.06
N GLY A 93 -2.62 8.62 -10.10
CA GLY A 93 -1.53 7.70 -10.43
C GLY A 93 -1.01 7.83 -11.87
N ASP A 94 -1.85 8.33 -12.79
CA ASP A 94 -1.44 8.58 -14.18
C ASP A 94 -0.65 9.90 -14.31
N VAL A 95 -0.85 10.82 -13.38
CA VAL A 95 -0.22 12.15 -13.36
C VAL A 95 1.04 12.15 -12.51
N TYR A 96 1.01 11.43 -11.38
CA TYR A 96 2.02 11.42 -10.34
C TYR A 96 2.47 9.99 -10.03
N GLN A 97 3.78 9.81 -9.87
CA GLN A 97 4.37 8.61 -9.29
C GLN A 97 4.23 8.68 -7.76
N LEU A 98 3.12 8.19 -7.25
CA LEU A 98 2.82 8.17 -5.81
C LEU A 98 3.43 6.93 -5.16
N ALA A 99 4.16 7.11 -4.06
CA ALA A 99 4.61 5.98 -3.23
C ALA A 99 4.32 6.25 -1.76
N SER A 100 3.65 5.28 -1.12
CA SER A 100 3.36 5.33 0.30
C SER A 100 4.59 4.94 1.12
N ILE A 101 4.91 5.74 2.14
CA ILE A 101 5.95 5.45 3.12
C ILE A 101 5.32 5.45 4.52
N SER A 102 5.83 4.62 5.42
CA SER A 102 5.33 4.53 6.80
C SER A 102 5.70 5.74 7.66
N SER A 103 6.82 6.39 7.35
CA SER A 103 7.32 7.56 8.05
C SER A 103 8.35 8.31 7.20
N LEU A 104 8.38 9.64 7.32
CA LEU A 104 9.44 10.46 6.73
C LEU A 104 10.84 10.10 7.25
N ASN A 105 10.96 9.52 8.46
CA ASN A 105 12.26 9.07 9.01
C ASN A 105 12.90 7.97 8.16
N SER A 106 12.11 7.20 7.41
CA SER A 106 12.64 6.18 6.49
C SER A 106 13.42 6.78 5.32
N LEU A 107 13.23 8.07 5.01
CA LEU A 107 13.93 8.76 3.92
C LEU A 107 15.35 9.14 4.31
N PHE A 108 15.54 9.60 5.54
CA PHE A 108 16.86 9.99 6.05
C PHE A 108 17.80 8.80 6.35
N LYS A 109 17.29 7.57 6.30
CA LYS A 109 18.07 6.33 6.52
C LYS A 109 18.48 5.62 5.22
N ARG A 110 18.05 6.12 4.05
CA ARG A 110 18.27 5.45 2.76
C ARG A 110 19.63 5.75 2.11
N ASP A 111 20.42 6.65 2.68
CA ASP A 111 21.71 7.09 2.12
C ASP A 111 22.86 6.07 2.24
N CYS A 112 22.57 4.77 2.44
CA CYS A 112 23.61 3.78 2.78
C CYS A 112 23.69 2.56 1.84
N VAL A 113 22.96 2.52 0.71
CA VAL A 113 23.05 1.38 -0.22
C VAL A 113 23.87 1.78 -1.43
N GLU A 114 25.13 1.32 -1.46
CA GLU A 114 26.04 1.51 -2.60
C GLU A 114 25.42 0.95 -3.89
N GLU A 115 25.35 1.76 -4.94
CA GLU A 115 24.74 1.41 -6.23
C GLU A 115 25.51 0.34 -7.04
N ASN A 116 26.70 -0.07 -6.60
CA ASN A 116 27.64 -0.85 -7.39
C ASN A 116 27.62 -2.37 -7.17
N ALA A 117 26.79 -2.90 -6.26
CA ALA A 117 26.63 -4.34 -6.14
C ALA A 117 25.67 -4.87 -7.23
N LYS A 118 26.05 -5.95 -7.93
CA LYS A 118 25.10 -6.70 -8.79
C LYS A 118 23.88 -7.03 -7.95
N LYS A 119 22.74 -6.43 -8.30
CA LYS A 119 21.49 -6.58 -7.57
C LYS A 119 21.09 -8.06 -7.62
N SER A 120 20.77 -8.61 -6.46
CA SER A 120 20.24 -9.96 -6.32
C SER A 120 18.75 -9.90 -5.99
N ILE A 121 17.98 -10.88 -6.48
CA ILE A 121 16.56 -11.00 -6.21
C ILE A 121 16.22 -12.43 -5.80
N ALA A 122 15.39 -12.56 -4.77
CA ALA A 122 14.79 -13.82 -4.37
C ALA A 122 13.31 -13.80 -4.78
N LEU A 123 12.86 -14.80 -5.52
CA LEU A 123 11.50 -14.95 -6.03
C LEU A 123 10.82 -16.12 -5.30
N PHE A 124 9.61 -15.91 -4.82
CA PHE A 124 8.80 -16.90 -4.11
C PHE A 124 7.48 -17.11 -4.86
N GLY A 125 7.21 -18.34 -5.27
CA GLY A 125 6.02 -18.68 -6.06
C GLY A 125 5.76 -20.18 -6.09
N GLY A 126 4.51 -20.59 -6.31
CA GLY A 126 4.10 -21.99 -6.27
C GLY A 126 4.31 -22.62 -4.91
N MET A 127 4.01 -21.89 -3.83
CA MET A 127 4.25 -22.37 -2.46
C MET A 127 3.27 -23.48 -2.09
N ASP A 128 3.77 -24.52 -1.42
CA ASP A 128 2.93 -25.58 -0.88
C ASP A 128 2.40 -25.14 0.50
N TYR A 129 1.21 -24.52 0.49
CA TYR A 129 0.55 -24.02 1.71
C TYR A 129 0.03 -25.14 2.62
N ASP A 130 -0.09 -26.37 2.10
CA ASP A 130 -0.58 -27.54 2.83
C ASP A 130 0.54 -28.33 3.52
N ALA A 131 1.81 -28.10 3.14
CA ALA A 131 2.97 -28.78 3.69
C ALA A 131 3.09 -28.69 5.23
N SER A 132 2.55 -27.63 5.85
CA SER A 132 2.55 -27.46 7.32
C SER A 132 1.31 -28.03 8.03
N ILE A 133 0.24 -28.37 7.30
CA ILE A 133 -1.04 -28.78 7.89
C ILE A 133 -1.08 -30.29 8.18
N SER A 134 -0.12 -31.06 7.66
CA SER A 134 -0.07 -32.52 7.78
C SER A 134 0.31 -33.02 9.19
N VAL A 135 0.75 -32.16 10.10
CA VAL A 135 1.27 -32.59 11.42
C VAL A 135 0.15 -32.94 12.43
N ASN A 136 -1.12 -32.57 12.20
CA ASN A 136 -2.19 -32.81 13.19
C ASN A 136 -3.58 -33.14 12.61
N LYS A 137 -3.70 -33.88 11.51
CA LYS A 137 -4.98 -34.54 11.17
C LYS A 137 -5.10 -35.90 11.85
N LYS A 138 -5.14 -35.92 13.19
CA LYS A 138 -5.71 -37.06 13.93
C LYS A 138 -7.23 -36.89 13.91
N ASN A 139 -7.89 -37.78 13.16
CA ASN A 139 -9.32 -38.13 13.19
C ASN A 139 -10.18 -37.37 14.22
N VAL A 140 -10.86 -36.32 13.78
CA VAL A 140 -12.10 -35.88 14.42
C VAL A 140 -13.18 -35.88 13.34
N GLN A 141 -13.97 -36.96 13.30
CA GLN A 141 -15.28 -36.95 12.67
C GLN A 141 -16.17 -36.05 13.54
N ASP A 142 -16.26 -34.76 13.19
CA ASP A 142 -17.30 -33.91 13.75
C ASP A 142 -18.23 -33.45 12.63
N SER A 143 -19.42 -34.04 12.64
CA SER A 143 -20.53 -33.73 11.76
C SER A 143 -21.17 -32.41 12.19
N SER A 144 -20.55 -31.28 11.86
CA SER A 144 -21.21 -29.98 11.95
C SER A 144 -20.73 -29.05 10.83
N LYS A 145 -21.44 -29.13 9.70
CA LYS A 145 -21.44 -28.09 8.68
C LYS A 145 -21.97 -26.80 9.31
N THR A 146 -21.09 -25.90 9.76
CA THR A 146 -21.29 -24.43 9.86
C THR A 146 -20.10 -23.75 10.58
N LYS A 147 -18.90 -23.93 10.07
CA LYS A 147 -17.84 -22.92 10.19
C LYS A 147 -17.18 -22.81 8.83
N LEU A 148 -17.17 -21.61 8.26
CA LEU A 148 -16.28 -21.27 7.15
C LEU A 148 -14.86 -21.41 7.70
N ASP A 149 -14.34 -22.63 7.65
CA ASP A 149 -12.95 -22.94 7.94
C ASP A 149 -12.15 -22.22 6.86
N ARG A 150 -11.50 -21.11 7.21
CA ARG A 150 -10.54 -20.45 6.32
C ARG A 150 -9.29 -21.32 6.34
N SER A 151 -9.34 -22.44 5.63
CA SER A 151 -8.25 -23.41 5.48
C SER A 151 -7.15 -22.84 4.58
N GLY A 152 -6.43 -21.84 5.09
CA GLY A 152 -5.27 -21.26 4.39
C GLY A 152 -5.59 -20.67 3.01
N PHE A 153 -4.54 -20.53 2.21
CA PHE A 153 -4.65 -20.26 0.78
C PHE A 153 -4.55 -21.59 0.04
N ASP A 154 -5.45 -21.82 -0.92
CA ASP A 154 -5.28 -22.92 -1.86
C ASP A 154 -3.98 -22.76 -2.64
N TYR A 155 -3.40 -23.86 -3.11
CA TYR A 155 -2.25 -23.81 -4.01
C TYR A 155 -2.56 -22.93 -5.24
N LEU A 156 -1.67 -21.96 -5.50
CA LEU A 156 -1.80 -21.01 -6.61
C LEU A 156 -0.84 -21.40 -7.73
N PRO A 157 -1.21 -22.28 -8.67
CA PRO A 157 -0.30 -22.84 -9.68
C PRO A 157 0.37 -21.77 -10.55
N GLU A 158 -0.37 -20.72 -10.91
CA GLU A 158 0.14 -19.67 -11.80
C GLU A 158 1.28 -18.85 -11.18
N THR A 159 1.38 -18.82 -9.85
CA THR A 159 2.50 -18.14 -9.19
C THR A 159 3.83 -18.86 -9.43
N LEU A 160 3.82 -20.17 -9.75
CA LEU A 160 5.03 -20.90 -10.16
C LEU A 160 5.48 -20.47 -11.56
N ASN A 161 4.54 -20.33 -12.49
CA ASN A 161 4.80 -19.88 -13.85
C ASN A 161 5.37 -18.45 -13.81
N GLU A 162 4.73 -17.56 -13.05
CA GLU A 162 5.15 -16.18 -12.87
C GLU A 162 6.61 -16.05 -12.39
N VAL A 163 7.00 -16.74 -11.31
CA VAL A 163 8.38 -16.64 -10.81
C VAL A 163 9.41 -17.27 -11.75
N THR A 164 9.01 -18.27 -12.52
CA THR A 164 9.86 -18.90 -13.54
C THR A 164 10.11 -17.93 -14.69
N ASP A 165 9.05 -17.28 -15.18
CA ASP A 165 9.13 -16.31 -16.27
C ASP A 165 9.93 -15.07 -15.87
N ILE A 166 9.72 -14.54 -14.65
CA ILE A 166 10.52 -13.42 -14.12
C ILE A 166 11.99 -13.82 -14.00
N SER A 167 12.29 -15.03 -13.50
CA SER A 167 13.66 -15.52 -13.38
C SER A 167 14.36 -15.60 -14.73
N ASN A 168 13.66 -16.12 -15.74
CA ASN A 168 14.16 -16.21 -17.12
C ASN A 168 14.40 -14.82 -17.73
N LEU A 169 13.48 -13.88 -17.51
CA LEU A 169 13.61 -12.51 -18.00
C LEU A 169 14.80 -11.77 -17.39
N LEU A 170 15.15 -12.09 -16.14
CA LEU A 170 16.25 -11.47 -15.40
C LEU A 170 17.59 -12.19 -15.56
N ALA A 171 17.62 -13.29 -16.33
CA ALA A 171 18.83 -14.07 -16.57
C ALA A 171 19.94 -13.19 -17.17
N GLY A 172 21.11 -13.18 -16.53
CA GLY A 172 22.27 -12.39 -16.95
C GLY A 172 22.25 -10.91 -16.53
N VAL A 173 21.11 -10.40 -16.04
CA VAL A 173 20.98 -9.02 -15.53
C VAL A 173 21.16 -8.98 -14.02
N MET A 174 20.57 -9.94 -13.30
CA MET A 174 20.62 -10.04 -11.84
C MET A 174 20.88 -11.47 -11.38
N ASN A 175 21.39 -11.62 -10.16
CA ASN A 175 21.48 -12.93 -9.52
C ASN A 175 20.09 -13.28 -8.97
N THR A 176 19.44 -14.27 -9.59
CA THR A 176 18.07 -14.66 -9.23
C THR A 176 18.06 -16.01 -8.52
N THR A 177 17.40 -16.07 -7.37
CA THR A 177 17.11 -17.32 -6.64
C THR A 177 15.61 -17.54 -6.60
N VAL A 178 15.13 -18.73 -6.99
CA VAL A 178 13.71 -19.08 -6.96
C VAL A 178 13.45 -20.10 -5.86
N TYR A 179 12.49 -19.81 -4.99
CA TYR A 179 11.97 -20.70 -3.97
C TYR A 179 10.52 -21.07 -4.28
N SER A 180 10.25 -22.38 -4.39
CA SER A 180 8.91 -22.92 -4.72
C SER A 180 8.61 -24.21 -3.97
N GLY A 181 7.33 -24.62 -3.99
CA GLY A 181 6.82 -25.80 -3.29
C GLY A 181 7.19 -25.76 -1.81
N GLN A 182 7.71 -26.87 -1.30
CA GLN A 182 8.16 -27.01 0.08
C GLN A 182 9.48 -26.29 0.41
N LYS A 183 10.17 -25.72 -0.60
CA LYS A 183 11.39 -24.92 -0.39
C LYS A 183 11.06 -23.45 -0.12
N ALA A 184 9.87 -22.99 -0.47
CA ALA A 184 9.39 -21.64 -0.17
C ALA A 184 8.92 -21.52 1.29
N THR A 185 9.86 -21.69 2.22
CA THR A 185 9.57 -21.66 3.66
C THR A 185 9.79 -20.28 4.25
N GLU A 186 9.17 -20.01 5.41
CA GLU A 186 9.42 -18.78 6.18
C GLU A 186 10.91 -18.62 6.53
N SER A 187 11.65 -19.72 6.72
CA SER A 187 13.09 -19.68 6.98
C SER A 187 13.92 -19.22 5.79
N GLN A 188 13.44 -19.41 4.56
CA GLN A 188 14.11 -18.88 3.37
C GLN A 188 13.74 -17.41 3.10
N PHE A 189 12.59 -16.96 3.62
CA PHE A 189 12.12 -15.58 3.49
C PHE A 189 12.77 -14.61 4.48
N LYS A 190 13.08 -15.08 5.69
CA LYS A 190 13.74 -14.31 6.75
C LYS A 190 15.24 -14.16 6.51
#